data_AF-A0AB37SW50-F1
#
_entry.id   AF-A0AB37SW50-F1
#
_cell.length_a   1.000
_cell.length_b   1.000
_cell.length_c   1.000
_cell.angle_alpha   90.00
_cell.angle_beta   90.00
_cell.angle_gamma   90.00
#
_symmetry.space_group_name_H-M   'P 1'
#
loop_
_entity.id
_entity.type
_entity.pdbx_description
1 polymer ?
#
loop_
_entity_poly.entity_id
_entity_poly.type
_entity_poly.pdbx_seq_one_letter_code
_entity_poly.pdbx_strand_id
1 'polypeptide(L)'
;MAAVIAGVLALLAAGMLVWFALYNVVVAVEADGRLSGITVQNMASGVISAVVLVIAAGFTFARRIPGAWTLFGLCVFYVVAVFVGTPLVWGTPFGAQVKWLFSFDDSDSTAMALTIFLAVLTAITSAIAAGVKSYDTKTRV
;
A
#
# COMPACT_ATOMS: atom_id res chain seq x y z
N MET A 1 0.76 21.65 2.82
CA MET A 1 0.77 20.68 3.94
C MET A 1 0.28 19.30 3.48
N ALA A 2 -0.81 19.20 2.71
CA ALA A 2 -1.34 17.92 2.19
C ALA A 2 -0.30 16.98 1.55
N ALA A 3 0.63 17.49 0.72
CA ALA A 3 1.68 16.67 0.11
C ALA A 3 2.64 16.01 1.14
N VAL A 4 2.96 16.71 2.23
CA VAL A 4 3.83 16.17 3.29
C VAL A 4 3.10 15.07 4.05
N ILE A 5 1.82 15.28 4.37
CA ILE A 5 0.97 14.29 5.03
C ILE A 5 0.85 13.04 4.16
N ALA A 6 0.58 13.21 2.86
CA ALA A 6 0.50 12.10 1.91
C ALA A 6 1.81 11.30 1.85
N GLY A 7 2.96 11.97 1.80
CA GLY A 7 4.26 11.31 1.82
C GLY A 7 4.52 10.53 3.11
N VAL A 8 4.17 11.08 4.27
CA VAL A 8 4.33 10.38 5.57
C VAL A 8 3.42 9.15 5.66
N LEU A 9 2.16 9.28 5.26
CA LEU A 9 1.22 8.15 5.25
C LEU A 9 1.69 7.03 4.32
N ALA A 10 2.26 7.39 3.16
CA ALA A 10 2.85 6.42 2.24
C ALA A 10 4.06 5.68 2.84
N LEU A 11 4.92 6.37 3.59
CA LEU A 11 6.05 5.75 4.28
C LEU A 11 5.59 4.80 5.40
N LEU A 12 4.54 5.17 6.15
CA LEU A 12 3.95 4.28 7.15
C LEU A 12 3.35 3.03 6.50
N ALA A 13 2.66 3.18 5.36
CA ALA A 13 2.13 2.05 4.59
C ALA A 13 3.27 1.13 4.09
N ALA A 14 4.36 1.72 3.60
CA ALA A 14 5.55 0.95 3.20
C ALA A 14 6.16 0.19 4.39
N GLY A 15 6.20 0.78 5.58
CA GLY A 15 6.64 0.11 6.79
C GLY A 15 5.78 -1.11 7.15
N MET A 16 4.46 -0.97 7.06
CA MET A 16 3.53 -2.09 7.32
C MET A 16 3.67 -3.22 6.28
N LEU A 17 3.95 -2.88 5.02
CA LEU A 17 4.23 -3.87 3.97
C LEU A 17 5.53 -4.63 4.19
N VAL A 18 6.58 -3.96 4.67
CA VAL A 18 7.83 -4.61 5.06
C VAL A 18 7.58 -5.54 6.24
N TRP A 19 6.82 -5.10 7.25
CA TRP A 19 6.44 -5.94 8.38
C TRP A 19 5.65 -7.18 7.95
N PHE A 20 4.65 -7.02 7.08
CA PHE A 20 3.89 -8.12 6.48
C PHE A 20 4.80 -9.15 5.80
N ALA A 21 5.75 -8.68 4.97
CA ALA A 21 6.70 -9.54 4.28
C ALA A 21 7.61 -10.31 5.26
N LEU A 22 8.14 -9.63 6.27
CA LEU A 22 9.00 -10.25 7.29
C LEU A 22 8.24 -11.29 8.12
N TYR A 23 7.03 -10.97 8.57
CA TYR A 23 6.21 -11.89 9.37
C TYR A 23 5.89 -13.17 8.61
N ASN A 24 5.53 -13.05 7.32
CA ASN A 24 5.28 -14.21 6.46
C ASN A 24 6.51 -15.13 6.35
N VAL A 25 7.72 -14.55 6.27
CA VAL A 25 8.98 -15.33 6.23
C VAL A 25 9.23 -16.02 7.57
N VAL A 26 9.09 -15.30 8.69
CA VAL A 26 9.33 -15.87 10.03
C VAL A 26 8.40 -17.05 10.30
N VAL A 27 7.09 -16.86 10.09
CA VAL A 27 6.10 -17.93 10.31
C VAL A 27 6.34 -19.13 9.41
N ALA A 28 6.71 -18.93 8.14
CA ALA A 28 7.00 -20.04 7.22
C ALA A 28 8.27 -20.82 7.59
N VAL A 29 9.30 -20.12 8.09
CA VAL A 29 10.54 -20.75 8.56
C VAL A 29 10.28 -21.54 9.84
N GLU A 30 9.45 -21.03 10.75
CA GLU A 30 9.08 -21.71 12.00
C GLU A 30 8.17 -22.93 11.79
N ALA A 31 7.24 -22.87 10.83
CA ALA A 31 6.23 -23.92 10.63
C ALA A 31 6.74 -25.16 9.87
N ASP A 32 7.44 -24.97 8.75
CA ASP A 32 7.73 -26.06 7.80
C ASP A 32 9.20 -26.14 7.36
N GLY A 33 10.05 -25.19 7.78
CA GLY A 33 11.45 -25.08 7.34
C GLY A 33 11.61 -24.85 5.82
N ARG A 34 10.51 -24.63 5.08
CA ARG A 34 10.48 -24.43 3.63
C ARG A 34 9.56 -23.26 3.28
N LEU A 35 10.04 -22.38 2.40
CA LEU A 35 9.24 -21.29 1.88
C LEU A 35 8.21 -21.83 0.88
N SER A 36 6.92 -21.71 1.21
CA SER A 36 5.84 -22.01 0.28
C SER A 36 5.79 -20.97 -0.85
N GLY A 37 5.22 -21.32 -2.01
CA GLY A 37 5.05 -20.36 -3.11
C GLY A 37 4.24 -19.12 -2.73
N ILE A 38 3.25 -19.30 -1.84
CA ILE A 38 2.42 -18.23 -1.28
C ILE A 38 3.27 -17.29 -0.42
N THR A 39 4.15 -17.83 0.43
CA THR A 39 5.07 -17.05 1.25
C THR A 39 6.01 -16.20 0.40
N VAL A 40 6.60 -16.79 -0.64
CA VAL A 40 7.51 -16.07 -1.57
C VAL A 40 6.75 -14.95 -2.29
N GLN A 41 5.50 -15.19 -2.70
CA GLN A 41 4.66 -14.19 -3.34
C GLN A 41 4.29 -13.05 -2.38
N ASN A 42 3.94 -13.34 -1.13
CA ASN A 42 3.63 -12.33 -0.11
C ASN A 42 4.86 -11.47 0.21
N MET A 43 6.02 -12.11 0.36
CA MET A 43 7.28 -11.43 0.58
C MET A 43 7.62 -10.52 -0.61
N ALA A 44 7.59 -11.04 -1.83
CA ALA A 44 7.92 -10.27 -3.03
C ALA A 44 6.93 -9.12 -3.24
N SER A 45 5.62 -9.36 -3.11
CA SER A 45 4.60 -8.33 -3.30
C SER A 45 4.69 -7.23 -2.24
N GLY A 46 4.95 -7.59 -0.97
CA GLY A 46 5.17 -6.63 0.11
C GLY A 46 6.39 -5.74 -0.14
N VAL A 47 7.54 -6.34 -0.47
CA VAL A 47 8.78 -5.59 -0.73
C VAL A 47 8.65 -4.69 -1.96
N ILE A 48 8.13 -5.21 -3.07
CA ILE A 48 7.96 -4.43 -4.31
C ILE A 48 7.03 -3.25 -4.07
N SER A 49 5.88 -3.49 -3.41
CA SER A 49 4.90 -2.44 -3.11
C SER A 49 5.50 -1.36 -2.19
N ALA A 50 6.27 -1.76 -1.17
CA ALA A 50 6.94 -0.83 -0.28
C ALA A 50 7.96 0.06 -1.03
N VAL A 51 8.81 -0.52 -1.88
CA VAL A 51 9.79 0.23 -2.67
C VAL A 51 9.10 1.25 -3.58
N VAL A 52 8.04 0.84 -4.27
CA VAL A 52 7.28 1.71 -5.17
C VAL A 52 6.62 2.87 -4.39
N LEU A 53 6.05 2.60 -3.21
CA LEU A 53 5.49 3.64 -2.35
C LEU A 53 6.55 4.63 -1.84
N VAL A 54 7.74 4.16 -1.47
CA VAL A 54 8.85 5.03 -1.03
C VAL A 54 9.29 5.96 -2.16
N ILE A 55 9.44 5.44 -3.39
CA ILE A 55 9.80 6.25 -4.56
C ILE A 55 8.73 7.32 -4.81
N ALA A 56 7.45 6.95 -4.81
CA ALA A 56 6.35 7.87 -5.01
C ALA A 56 6.25 8.92 -3.88
N ALA A 57 6.50 8.52 -2.64
CA ALA A 57 6.57 9.44 -1.50
C ALA A 57 7.69 10.46 -1.69
N GLY A 58 8.87 10.04 -2.16
CA GLY A 58 9.99 10.92 -2.50
C GLY A 58 9.61 11.99 -3.52
N PHE A 59 8.95 11.61 -4.63
CA PHE A 59 8.46 12.57 -5.62
C PHE A 59 7.38 13.52 -5.05
N THR A 60 6.57 13.03 -4.13
CA THR A 60 5.53 13.82 -3.44
C THR A 60 6.14 14.84 -2.48
N PHE A 61 7.19 14.46 -1.74
CA PHE A 61 7.97 15.38 -0.90
C PHE A 61 8.66 16.47 -1.73
N ALA A 62 9.13 16.13 -2.94
CA ALA A 62 9.65 17.10 -3.90
C ALA A 62 8.56 18.04 -4.48
N ARG A 63 7.31 17.95 -3.99
CA ARG A 63 6.14 18.77 -4.39
C ARG A 63 5.88 18.77 -5.90
N ARG A 64 6.28 17.70 -6.60
CA ARG A 64 5.96 17.53 -8.02
C ARG A 64 4.49 17.18 -8.15
N ILE A 65 3.72 17.95 -8.92
CA ILE A 65 2.32 17.64 -9.28
C ILE A 65 2.17 16.20 -9.80
N PRO A 66 3.02 15.72 -10.73
CA PRO A 66 2.95 14.33 -11.16
C PRO A 66 3.25 13.35 -10.03
N GLY A 67 4.11 13.69 -9.07
CA GLY A 67 4.39 12.85 -7.90
C GLY A 67 3.15 12.57 -7.05
N ALA A 68 2.33 13.59 -6.79
CA ALA A 68 1.08 13.44 -6.05
C ALA A 68 0.04 12.60 -6.82
N TRP A 69 -0.08 12.78 -8.14
CA TRP A 69 -0.96 11.93 -8.96
C TRP A 69 -0.48 10.48 -9.04
N THR A 70 0.84 10.26 -9.12
CA THR A 70 1.44 8.92 -9.09
C THR A 70 1.15 8.25 -7.74
N LEU A 71 1.32 8.96 -6.63
CA LEU A 71 1.04 8.42 -5.30
C LEU A 71 -0.44 8.08 -5.12
N PHE A 72 -1.35 8.94 -5.61
CA PHE A 72 -2.78 8.65 -5.66
C PHE A 72 -3.07 7.36 -6.43
N GLY A 73 -2.59 7.28 -7.68
CA GLY A 73 -2.83 6.15 -8.55
C GLY A 73 -2.29 4.84 -7.97
N LEU A 74 -1.09 4.87 -7.39
CA LEU A 74 -0.47 3.70 -6.75
C LEU A 74 -1.25 3.22 -5.53
N CYS A 75 -1.71 4.14 -4.67
CA CYS A 75 -2.50 3.75 -3.51
C CYS A 75 -3.86 3.18 -3.90
N VAL A 76 -4.55 3.77 -4.87
CA VAL A 76 -5.81 3.22 -5.40
C VAL A 76 -5.59 1.86 -6.04
N PHE A 77 -4.56 1.74 -6.88
CA PHE A 77 -4.19 0.48 -7.52
C PHE A 77 -3.89 -0.60 -6.48
N TYR A 78 -3.13 -0.28 -5.43
CA TYR A 78 -2.82 -1.22 -4.36
C TYR A 78 -4.09 -1.72 -3.65
N VAL A 79 -5.01 -0.82 -3.29
CA VAL A 79 -6.29 -1.21 -2.66
C VAL A 79 -7.09 -2.14 -3.59
N VAL A 80 -7.18 -1.81 -4.88
CA VAL A 80 -7.87 -2.66 -5.86
C VAL A 80 -7.17 -4.01 -6.01
N ALA A 81 -5.85 -4.03 -6.06
CA ALA A 81 -5.07 -5.26 -6.16
C ALA A 81 -5.34 -6.19 -4.97
N VAL A 82 -5.47 -5.66 -3.74
CA VAL A 82 -5.76 -6.47 -2.55
C VAL A 82 -7.19 -7.01 -2.53
N PHE A 83 -8.18 -6.19 -2.90
CA PHE A 83 -9.59 -6.60 -2.84
C PHE A 83 -10.07 -7.38 -4.06
N VAL A 84 -9.45 -7.20 -5.22
CA VAL A 84 -9.88 -7.81 -6.49
C VAL A 84 -8.79 -8.70 -7.06
N GLY A 85 -7.55 -8.23 -7.09
CA GLY A 85 -6.42 -8.97 -7.65
C GLY A 85 -6.09 -10.25 -6.87
N THR A 86 -5.89 -10.15 -5.55
CA THR A 86 -5.52 -11.30 -4.71
C THR A 86 -6.58 -12.40 -4.74
N PRO A 87 -7.88 -12.12 -4.56
CA PRO A 87 -8.92 -13.14 -4.69
C PRO A 87 -8.98 -13.79 -6.06
N LEU A 88 -8.78 -13.02 -7.13
CA LEU A 88 -8.82 -13.53 -8.49
C LEU A 88 -7.62 -14.43 -8.81
N VAL A 89 -6.42 -14.05 -8.36
CA VAL A 89 -5.18 -14.80 -8.62
C VAL A 89 -5.15 -16.11 -7.85
N TRP A 90 -5.69 -16.15 -6.64
CA TRP A 90 -5.70 -17.35 -5.79
C TRP A 90 -7.03 -18.10 -5.77
N GLY A 91 -8.06 -17.61 -6.47
CA GLY A 91 -9.39 -18.19 -6.43
C GLY A 91 -10.05 -18.17 -5.05
N THR A 92 -9.59 -17.30 -4.14
CA THR A 92 -10.15 -17.21 -2.79
C THR A 92 -11.50 -16.48 -2.84
N PRO A 93 -12.52 -16.95 -2.10
CA PRO A 93 -13.78 -16.24 -2.02
C PRO A 93 -13.56 -14.82 -1.45
N PHE A 94 -14.15 -13.81 -2.08
CA PHE A 94 -14.01 -12.41 -1.65
C PHE A 94 -14.35 -12.22 -0.16
N GLY A 95 -15.41 -12.87 0.33
CA GLY A 95 -15.79 -12.82 1.74
C GLY A 95 -14.72 -13.39 2.69
N ALA A 96 -13.97 -14.39 2.26
CA ALA A 96 -12.85 -14.94 3.03
C ALA A 96 -11.67 -13.96 3.07
N GLN A 97 -11.36 -13.30 1.95
CA GLN A 97 -10.31 -12.27 1.89
C GLN A 97 -10.63 -11.08 2.81
N VAL A 98 -11.86 -10.57 2.75
CA VAL A 98 -12.31 -9.46 3.60
C VAL A 98 -12.31 -9.88 5.07
N LYS A 99 -12.79 -11.09 5.37
CA LYS A 99 -12.78 -11.62 6.74
C LYS A 99 -11.36 -11.71 7.30
N TRP A 100 -10.40 -12.25 6.52
CA TRP A 100 -9.01 -12.31 6.93
C TRP A 100 -8.42 -10.90 7.12
N LEU A 101 -8.62 -10.01 6.15
CA LEU A 101 -8.06 -8.65 6.18
C LEU A 101 -8.52 -7.85 7.40
N PHE A 102 -9.74 -8.07 7.89
CA PHE A 102 -10.30 -7.37 9.04
C PHE A 102 -10.46 -8.27 10.28
N SER A 103 -9.82 -9.43 10.32
CA SER A 103 -9.90 -10.33 11.47
C SER A 103 -9.04 -9.83 12.63
N PHE A 104 -7.88 -9.25 12.32
CA PHE A 104 -6.88 -8.79 13.30
C PHE A 104 -6.40 -9.91 14.25
N ASP A 105 -6.61 -11.18 13.88
CA ASP A 105 -6.20 -12.33 14.70
C ASP A 105 -4.68 -12.53 14.66
N ASP A 106 -4.05 -12.15 13.55
CA ASP A 106 -2.62 -12.32 13.31
C ASP A 106 -1.91 -11.01 12.91
N SER A 107 -0.58 -10.98 13.05
CA SER A 107 0.21 -9.77 12.80
C SER A 107 0.21 -9.36 11.31
N ASP A 108 0.12 -10.32 10.39
CA ASP A 108 0.05 -10.08 8.95
C ASP A 108 -1.29 -9.48 8.52
N SER A 109 -2.41 -10.02 9.00
CA SER A 109 -3.75 -9.48 8.77
C SER A 109 -3.86 -8.05 9.30
N THR A 110 -3.34 -7.81 10.50
CA THR A 110 -3.29 -6.47 11.12
C THR A 110 -2.47 -5.49 10.29
N ALA A 111 -1.28 -5.91 9.84
CA ALA A 111 -0.42 -5.07 8.99
C ALA A 111 -1.08 -4.75 7.65
N MET A 112 -1.78 -5.70 7.04
CA MET A 112 -2.49 -5.49 5.78
C MET A 112 -3.69 -4.58 5.95
N ALA A 113 -4.46 -4.71 7.03
CA ALA A 113 -5.56 -3.81 7.38
C ALA A 113 -5.08 -2.36 7.50
N LEU A 114 -3.99 -2.16 8.26
CA LEU A 114 -3.36 -0.86 8.45
C LEU A 114 -2.82 -0.29 7.13
N THR A 115 -2.20 -1.14 6.29
CA THR A 115 -1.71 -0.74 4.97
C THR A 115 -2.85 -0.21 4.10
N ILE A 116 -3.99 -0.90 4.06
CA ILE A 116 -5.16 -0.48 3.29
C ILE A 116 -5.70 0.86 3.81
N PHE A 117 -5.85 0.99 5.13
CA PHE A 117 -6.30 2.24 5.74
C PHE A 117 -5.37 3.42 5.38
N LEU A 118 -4.05 3.23 5.54
CA LEU A 118 -3.04 4.23 5.20
C LEU A 118 -3.01 4.55 3.71
N ALA A 119 -3.18 3.55 2.83
CA ALA A 119 -3.26 3.75 1.39
C ALA A 119 -4.48 4.60 0.99
N VAL A 120 -5.66 4.34 1.58
CA VAL A 120 -6.86 5.14 1.34
C VAL A 120 -6.65 6.60 1.78
N LEU A 121 -6.11 6.82 2.98
CA LEU A 121 -5.80 8.18 3.45
C LEU A 121 -4.75 8.88 2.57
N THR A 122 -3.73 8.14 2.13
CA THR A 122 -2.71 8.64 1.21
C THR A 122 -3.32 9.05 -0.13
N ALA A 123 -4.24 8.24 -0.68
CA ALA A 123 -4.94 8.57 -1.91
C ALA A 123 -5.75 9.88 -1.76
N ILE A 124 -6.53 10.02 -0.68
CA ILE A 124 -7.33 11.22 -0.45
C ILE A 124 -6.43 12.47 -0.33
N THR A 125 -5.39 12.39 0.51
CA THR A 125 -4.49 13.53 0.76
C THR A 125 -3.64 13.91 -0.46
N SER A 126 -3.23 12.93 -1.27
CA SER A 126 -2.50 13.15 -2.52
C SER A 126 -3.38 13.77 -3.61
N ALA A 127 -4.64 13.31 -3.75
CA ALA A 127 -5.61 13.91 -4.67
C ALA A 127 -5.88 15.39 -4.32
N ILE A 128 -6.05 15.70 -3.03
CA ILE A 128 -6.20 17.09 -2.56
C ILE A 128 -4.95 17.91 -2.90
N ALA A 129 -3.75 17.37 -2.61
CA ALA A 129 -2.49 18.06 -2.90
C ALA A 129 -2.31 18.36 -4.40
N ALA A 130 -2.64 17.40 -5.25
CA ALA A 130 -2.55 17.53 -6.70
C ALA A 130 -3.61 18.48 -7.27
N GLY A 131 -4.84 18.38 -6.78
CA GLY A 131 -5.96 19.23 -7.18
C GLY A 131 -5.68 20.70 -6.91
N VAL A 132 -5.33 21.06 -5.66
CA VAL A 132 -5.04 22.45 -5.27
C VAL A 132 -3.94 23.06 -6.13
N LYS A 133 -2.86 22.31 -6.40
CA LYS A 133 -1.73 22.81 -7.20
C LYS A 133 -2.05 22.94 -8.69
N SER A 134 -2.92 22.07 -9.22
CA SER A 134 -3.38 22.16 -10.61
C SER A 134 -4.28 23.38 -10.84
N TYR A 135 -5.12 23.74 -9.85
CA TYR A 135 -5.92 24.96 -9.91
C TYR A 135 -5.07 26.23 -9.90
N ASP A 136 -4.07 26.34 -9.03
CA ASP A 136 -3.16 27.51 -8.99
C ASP A 136 -2.38 27.67 -10.31
N THR A 137 -2.03 26.56 -10.96
CA THR A 137 -1.36 26.61 -12.27
C THR A 137 -2.30 27.12 -13.35
N LYS A 138 -3.58 26.72 -13.34
CA LYS A 138 -4.57 27.17 -14.34
C LYS A 138 -4.97 28.63 -14.21
N THR A 139 -4.91 29.22 -13.01
CA THR A 139 -5.28 30.63 -12.79
C THR A 139 -4.15 31.62 -13.08
N ARG A 140 -2.91 31.14 -13.25
CA ARG A 140 -1.74 31.96 -13.59
C ARG A 140 -1.41 32.01 -15.09
N VAL A 141 -2.15 31.26 -15.92
CA VAL A 141 -2.02 31.22 -17.38
C VAL A 141 -3.19 31.97 -17.98
#